data_AF-A0A7K4B802-F1
#
_entry.id   AF-A0A7K4B802-F1
#
_cell.length_a   1.000
_cell.length_b   1.000
_cell.length_c   1.000
_cell.angle_alpha   90.00
_cell.angle_beta   90.00
_cell.angle_gamma   90.00
#
_symmetry.space_group_name_H-M   'P 1'
#
loop_
_entity.id
_entity.type
_entity.pdbx_description
1 polymer ?
#
loop_
_entity_poly.entity_id
_entity_poly.type
_entity_poly.pdbx_seq_one_letter_code
_entity_poly.pdbx_strand_id
1 'polypeptide(L)'
;MEEQVLFISICTKRKKTGGNPGYERKTSILNKLDDGHRKELLNTRRKIQSQLGKIKFDGIVVDEENQSLKYSEDFGGLHSDETCYLPAYERYNGRFYNDETGLRVKGSDWLTGFDRIFSNNYHLLILSGLYGIVEANEQIQNYSCPIDNKSINLLDIWTSDNIITEAIIDYIKYQENSKKKKISKIFDLTGMKIYRDLISWDDIHLRTGASILHVFNKKLAGDGAIGIFGRFFRDYLLLLSPDELLALKPKTDILFEENELFTFSRKTNPPKGWAEESVRYERDISDLHNIFLSYKLADEKLKNAIRYHQTGEHDQMKKAVDSGSQQLGKAFESALKHYLKIDKNNQEGLGSYIYKFKESQFLSPLDKNRLFFYSSIRNKASHDYYTQLMDYCGFVQYIRHFLIKYLKFASDTLPNPIDYLQIPPDHNKEED
;
A
#
# COMPACT_ATOMS: atom_id res chain seq x y z
N MET A 1 -17.79 -11.85 27.54
CA MET A 1 -16.53 -11.89 26.77
C MET A 1 -15.69 -10.76 27.33
N GLU A 2 -14.46 -11.03 27.73
CA GLU A 2 -13.58 -9.97 28.26
C GLU A 2 -13.17 -9.05 27.11
N GLU A 3 -13.33 -7.74 27.27
CA GLU A 3 -12.88 -6.78 26.25
C GLU A 3 -11.39 -6.50 26.40
N GLN A 4 -10.68 -6.48 25.27
CA GLN A 4 -9.24 -6.30 25.21
C GLN A 4 -8.84 -5.36 24.08
N VAL A 5 -7.58 -4.95 24.10
CA VAL A 5 -6.99 -4.05 23.11
C VAL A 5 -5.89 -4.76 22.32
N LEU A 6 -5.71 -4.32 21.08
CA LEU A 6 -4.63 -4.75 20.19
C LEU A 6 -3.76 -3.55 19.83
N PHE A 7 -2.45 -3.70 19.97
CA PHE A 7 -1.46 -2.75 19.48
C PHE A 7 -0.86 -3.26 18.17
N ILE A 8 -0.70 -2.37 17.20
CA ILE A 8 0.01 -2.65 15.95
C ILE A 8 1.19 -1.68 15.84
N SER A 9 2.40 -2.24 15.74
CA SER A 9 3.66 -1.50 15.59
C SER A 9 4.35 -1.84 14.27
N ILE A 10 5.54 -1.26 14.02
CA ILE A 10 6.32 -1.48 12.79
C ILE A 10 7.61 -2.24 13.07
N CYS A 11 8.04 -3.06 12.12
CA CYS A 11 9.37 -3.66 12.14
C CYS A 11 10.48 -2.59 12.04
N THR A 12 11.73 -3.04 12.04
CA THR A 12 12.91 -2.18 11.95
C THR A 12 13.92 -2.76 10.96
N LYS A 13 14.66 -1.88 10.28
CA LYS A 13 15.85 -2.27 9.50
C LYS A 13 16.87 -2.99 10.40
N ARG A 14 17.26 -2.37 11.52
CA ARG A 14 18.22 -2.94 12.47
C ARG A 14 17.62 -4.12 13.24
N LYS A 15 18.31 -5.25 13.19
CA LYS A 15 17.95 -6.51 13.86
C LYS A 15 19.16 -7.08 14.58
N LYS A 16 18.96 -7.71 15.73
CA LYS A 16 20.01 -8.49 16.42
C LYS A 16 20.39 -9.68 15.54
N THR A 17 21.68 -9.97 15.39
CA THR A 17 22.19 -11.15 14.67
C THR A 17 22.16 -12.39 15.57
N GLY A 18 22.52 -13.56 15.05
CA GLY A 18 22.52 -14.83 15.80
C GLY A 18 21.13 -15.45 15.90
N GLY A 19 20.85 -16.19 16.98
CA GLY A 19 19.59 -16.89 17.22
C GLY A 19 19.77 -18.37 17.50
N ASN A 20 18.66 -19.07 17.71
CA ASN A 20 18.64 -20.51 17.97
C ASN A 20 18.13 -21.26 16.74
N PRO A 21 18.66 -22.47 16.47
CA PRO A 21 18.12 -23.32 15.42
C PRO A 21 16.71 -23.81 15.78
N GLY A 22 15.93 -24.12 14.75
CA GLY A 22 14.60 -24.69 14.88
C GLY A 22 13.49 -23.66 15.04
N TYR A 23 12.47 -23.80 14.20
CA TYR A 23 11.31 -22.91 14.18
C TYR A 23 10.20 -23.41 15.11
N GLU A 24 9.83 -22.60 16.08
CA GLU A 24 8.70 -22.87 16.96
C GLU A 24 7.39 -22.51 16.27
N ARG A 25 6.85 -23.46 15.51
CA ARG A 25 5.58 -23.28 14.79
C ARG A 25 4.46 -22.78 15.69
N LYS A 26 4.39 -23.22 16.96
CA LYS A 26 3.32 -22.89 17.91
C LYS A 26 3.19 -21.38 18.19
N THR A 27 4.29 -20.63 18.11
CA THR A 27 4.30 -19.18 18.35
C THR A 27 4.00 -18.36 17.10
N SER A 28 3.87 -19.01 15.94
CA SER A 28 3.55 -18.33 14.69
C SER A 28 2.11 -17.83 14.66
N ILE A 29 1.94 -16.60 14.13
CA ILE A 29 0.61 -16.07 13.81
C ILE A 29 -0.15 -16.98 12.85
N LEU A 30 0.56 -17.75 12.01
CA LEU A 30 -0.04 -18.65 11.02
C LEU A 30 -1.06 -19.62 11.65
N ASN A 31 -0.86 -20.08 12.89
CA ASN A 31 -1.80 -20.97 13.57
C ASN A 31 -3.10 -20.30 14.01
N LYS A 32 -3.18 -18.98 13.91
CA LYS A 32 -4.32 -18.15 14.29
C LYS A 32 -5.07 -17.61 13.06
N LEU A 33 -4.64 -18.03 11.87
CA LEU A 33 -5.26 -17.66 10.60
C LEU A 33 -6.10 -18.81 10.04
N ASP A 34 -7.13 -18.45 9.28
CA ASP A 34 -7.89 -19.40 8.46
C ASP A 34 -6.96 -20.07 7.45
N ASP A 35 -7.25 -21.30 7.06
CA ASP A 35 -6.34 -22.11 6.23
C ASP A 35 -6.01 -21.48 4.86
N GLY A 36 -6.96 -20.72 4.29
CA GLY A 36 -6.76 -19.95 3.07
C GLY A 36 -5.73 -18.84 3.26
N HIS A 37 -6.01 -17.93 4.20
CA HIS A 37 -5.13 -16.80 4.51
C HIS A 37 -3.77 -17.26 5.06
N ARG A 38 -3.70 -18.37 5.80
CA ARG A 38 -2.43 -18.99 6.22
C ARG A 38 -1.57 -19.34 5.02
N LYS A 39 -2.13 -20.04 4.03
CA LYS A 39 -1.40 -20.44 2.81
C LYS A 39 -0.97 -19.22 2.00
N GLU A 40 -1.86 -18.24 1.88
CA GLU A 40 -1.60 -17.02 1.12
C GLU A 40 -0.54 -16.13 1.77
N LEU A 41 -0.59 -15.93 3.08
CA LEU A 41 0.46 -15.21 3.82
C LEU A 41 1.80 -15.92 3.64
N LEU A 42 1.84 -17.25 3.79
CA LEU A 42 3.06 -18.03 3.63
C LEU A 42 3.63 -17.96 2.19
N ASN A 43 2.76 -18.03 1.18
CA ASN A 43 3.14 -17.88 -0.22
C ASN A 43 3.68 -16.46 -0.51
N THR A 44 3.08 -15.44 0.10
CA THR A 44 3.52 -14.05 -0.05
C THR A 44 4.87 -13.83 0.61
N ARG A 45 5.07 -14.35 1.84
CA ARG A 45 6.37 -14.38 2.52
C ARG A 45 7.46 -15.02 1.65
N ARG A 46 7.16 -16.19 1.06
CA ARG A 46 8.07 -16.90 0.14
C ARG A 46 8.37 -16.09 -1.12
N LYS A 47 7.36 -15.47 -1.72
CA LYS A 47 7.51 -14.63 -2.92
C LYS A 47 8.49 -13.49 -2.64
N ILE A 48 8.32 -12.78 -1.53
CA ILE A 48 9.21 -11.66 -1.15
C ILE A 48 10.61 -12.19 -0.82
N GLN A 49 10.73 -13.26 -0.04
CA GLN A 49 12.02 -13.89 0.29
C GLN A 49 12.84 -14.22 -0.97
N SER A 50 12.18 -14.79 -2.00
CA SER A 50 12.86 -15.18 -3.25
C SER A 50 13.37 -14.00 -4.09
N GLN A 51 12.91 -12.78 -3.79
CA GLN A 51 13.30 -11.54 -4.45
C GLN A 51 14.36 -10.76 -3.66
N LEU A 52 14.44 -10.92 -2.34
CA LEU A 52 15.33 -10.14 -1.47
C LEU A 52 16.81 -10.33 -1.81
N GLY A 53 17.26 -11.57 -2.07
CA GLY A 53 18.65 -11.85 -2.46
C GLY A 53 19.04 -11.29 -3.83
N LYS A 54 18.09 -10.70 -4.58
CA LYS A 54 18.29 -10.15 -5.93
C LYS A 54 18.25 -8.62 -5.96
N ILE A 55 17.91 -7.96 -4.85
CA ILE A 55 17.87 -6.50 -4.78
C ILE A 55 19.30 -5.96 -4.89
N LYS A 56 19.52 -5.12 -5.90
CA LYS A 56 20.76 -4.39 -6.08
C LYS A 56 20.46 -2.89 -6.13
N PHE A 57 21.26 -2.10 -5.44
CA PHE A 57 21.31 -0.65 -5.58
C PHE A 57 22.64 -0.30 -6.24
N ASP A 58 22.60 0.32 -7.42
CA ASP A 58 23.79 0.60 -8.25
C ASP A 58 24.71 -0.61 -8.47
N GLY A 59 24.12 -1.81 -8.64
CA GLY A 59 24.86 -3.05 -8.85
C GLY A 59 25.38 -3.74 -7.59
N ILE A 60 25.23 -3.12 -6.41
CA ILE A 60 25.66 -3.64 -5.11
C ILE A 60 24.46 -4.29 -4.39
N VAL A 61 24.65 -5.49 -3.84
CA VAL A 61 23.65 -6.12 -2.96
C VAL A 61 23.51 -5.25 -1.73
N VAL A 62 22.31 -4.71 -1.52
CA VAL A 62 22.08 -3.63 -0.54
C VAL A 62 22.14 -4.12 0.90
N ASP A 63 21.83 -5.40 1.11
CA ASP A 63 21.60 -5.96 2.43
C ASP A 63 22.27 -7.34 2.54
N GLU A 64 23.49 -7.36 3.07
CA GLU A 64 24.26 -8.59 3.34
C GLU A 64 23.51 -9.55 4.26
N GLU A 65 22.65 -9.03 5.15
CA GLU A 65 21.84 -9.84 6.07
C GLU A 65 20.94 -10.84 5.34
N ASN A 66 20.47 -10.49 4.13
CA ASN A 66 19.61 -11.34 3.32
C ASN A 66 20.35 -12.53 2.71
N GLN A 67 21.69 -12.54 2.68
CA GLN A 67 22.46 -13.69 2.18
C GLN A 67 22.30 -14.91 3.10
N SER A 68 22.03 -14.68 4.39
CA SER A 68 21.81 -15.72 5.38
C SER A 68 20.36 -16.20 5.46
N LEU A 69 19.43 -15.53 4.75
CA LEU A 69 18.01 -15.83 4.78
C LEU A 69 17.70 -17.14 4.04
N LYS A 70 17.20 -18.15 4.76
CA LYS A 70 16.95 -19.48 4.22
C LYS A 70 15.46 -19.68 3.92
N TYR A 71 15.19 -20.48 2.88
CA TYR A 71 13.85 -20.99 2.62
C TYR A 71 13.53 -22.15 3.56
N SER A 72 12.99 -21.82 4.73
CA SER A 72 12.67 -22.75 5.82
C SER A 72 11.21 -22.65 6.25
N GLU A 73 10.87 -23.23 7.40
CA GLU A 73 9.51 -23.48 7.88
C GLU A 73 8.61 -22.23 7.91
N ASP A 74 9.19 -21.08 8.26
CA ASP A 74 8.55 -19.76 8.28
C ASP A 74 8.19 -19.20 6.89
N PHE A 75 8.71 -19.82 5.83
CA PHE A 75 8.40 -19.60 4.41
C PHE A 75 7.71 -20.82 3.76
N GLY A 76 7.44 -21.87 4.53
CA GLY A 76 6.86 -23.13 4.06
C GLY A 76 7.87 -24.09 3.42
N GLY A 77 9.16 -23.86 3.68
CA GLY A 77 10.24 -24.79 3.39
C GLY A 77 10.37 -25.90 4.45
N LEU A 78 11.40 -26.72 4.27
CA LEU A 78 11.74 -27.78 5.21
C LEU A 78 12.46 -27.23 6.44
N HIS A 79 12.48 -28.03 7.50
CA HIS A 79 13.30 -27.77 8.68
C HIS A 79 14.78 -27.66 8.31
N SER A 80 15.51 -26.77 8.96
CA SER A 80 16.93 -26.53 8.72
C SER A 80 17.63 -26.14 10.02
N ASP A 81 18.60 -26.96 10.44
CA ASP A 81 19.45 -26.70 11.61
C ASP A 81 20.42 -25.53 11.41
N GLU A 82 20.62 -25.10 10.16
CA GLU A 82 21.43 -23.92 9.82
C GLU A 82 20.66 -22.61 9.96
N THR A 83 19.33 -22.68 10.08
CA THR A 83 18.49 -21.49 10.13
C THR A 83 18.33 -21.02 11.57
N CYS A 84 18.81 -19.81 11.88
CA CYS A 84 18.70 -19.23 13.21
C CYS A 84 17.51 -18.28 13.32
N TYR A 85 16.75 -18.44 14.40
CA TYR A 85 15.59 -17.63 14.72
C TYR A 85 15.78 -16.89 16.05
N LEU A 86 15.14 -15.74 16.17
CA LEU A 86 14.79 -15.16 17.47
C LEU A 86 13.32 -14.75 17.44
N PRO A 87 12.60 -14.73 18.57
CA PRO A 87 11.30 -14.08 18.67
C PRO A 87 11.36 -12.65 18.12
N ALA A 88 10.31 -12.17 17.48
CA ALA A 88 10.29 -10.84 16.86
C ALA A 88 10.59 -9.72 17.86
N TYR A 89 10.06 -9.83 19.09
CA TYR A 89 10.32 -8.90 20.17
C TYR A 89 11.80 -8.85 20.56
N GLU A 90 12.56 -9.93 20.34
CA GLU A 90 13.99 -10.04 20.64
C GLU A 90 14.85 -9.67 19.43
N ARG A 91 14.42 -10.02 18.22
CA ARG A 91 15.14 -9.72 16.99
C ARG A 91 15.15 -8.23 16.66
N TYR A 92 14.01 -7.56 16.80
CA TYR A 92 13.89 -6.16 16.40
C TYR A 92 14.64 -5.22 17.37
N ASN A 93 15.57 -4.41 16.82
CA ASN A 93 16.41 -3.48 17.57
C ASN A 93 16.63 -2.15 16.82
N GLY A 94 15.54 -1.42 16.56
CA GLY A 94 15.57 -0.10 15.91
C GLY A 94 15.04 0.99 16.83
N ARG A 95 14.88 2.22 16.32
CA ARG A 95 14.41 3.39 17.11
C ARG A 95 13.18 3.10 17.97
N PHE A 96 12.21 2.33 17.46
CA PHE A 96 11.02 1.94 18.22
C PHE A 96 11.33 0.99 19.39
N TYR A 97 12.29 0.09 19.22
CA TYR A 97 12.57 -1.04 20.11
C TYR A 97 13.89 -0.95 20.88
N ASN A 98 14.75 0.04 20.61
CA ASN A 98 16.14 0.01 21.08
C ASN A 98 16.27 0.11 22.60
N ASP A 99 17.44 -0.29 23.08
CA ASP A 99 17.79 -0.37 24.50
C ASP A 99 18.20 1.00 25.10
N GLU A 100 18.20 2.08 24.30
CA GLU A 100 18.62 3.43 24.73
C GLU A 100 17.42 4.35 25.00
N THR A 101 16.42 4.30 24.11
CA THR A 101 15.27 5.22 24.15
C THR A 101 13.95 4.53 23.81
N GLY A 102 13.95 3.32 23.26
CA GLY A 102 12.76 2.66 22.72
C GLY A 102 12.02 1.77 23.73
N LEU A 103 11.22 0.83 23.22
CA LEU A 103 10.34 -0.03 24.00
C LEU A 103 11.08 -0.93 25.02
N ARG A 104 12.37 -1.20 24.83
CA ARG A 104 13.17 -2.08 25.71
C ARG A 104 13.85 -1.38 26.86
N VAL A 105 13.92 -0.06 26.84
CA VAL A 105 14.40 0.67 28.01
C VAL A 105 13.46 0.37 29.16
N LYS A 106 14.00 0.29 30.37
CA LYS A 106 13.17 0.20 31.56
C LYS A 106 12.44 1.52 31.77
N GLY A 107 11.12 1.45 31.91
CA GLY A 107 10.27 2.59 32.21
C GLY A 107 10.45 3.06 33.65
N SER A 108 9.57 3.97 34.08
CA SER A 108 9.58 4.56 35.42
C SER A 108 9.42 3.56 36.57
N ASP A 109 8.91 2.35 36.29
CA ASP A 109 8.67 1.28 37.27
C ASP A 109 9.68 0.11 37.18
N TRP A 110 10.85 0.33 36.55
CA TRP A 110 11.88 -0.70 36.35
C TRP A 110 11.52 -1.86 35.39
N LEU A 111 10.33 -1.87 34.76
CA LEU A 111 9.95 -2.84 33.73
C LEU A 111 10.20 -2.31 32.32
N THR A 112 10.60 -3.19 31.40
CA THR A 112 10.61 -2.85 29.97
C THR A 112 9.19 -2.84 29.41
N GLY A 113 8.97 -2.24 28.23
CA GLY A 113 7.68 -2.31 27.57
C GLY A 113 7.24 -3.74 27.24
N PHE A 114 8.17 -4.61 26.87
CA PHE A 114 7.85 -6.02 26.63
C PHE A 114 7.46 -6.76 27.91
N ASP A 115 8.11 -6.47 29.04
CA ASP A 115 7.70 -7.05 30.33
C ASP A 115 6.24 -6.73 30.65
N ARG A 116 5.81 -5.48 30.43
CA ARG A 116 4.41 -5.05 30.61
C ARG A 116 3.46 -5.71 29.63
N ILE A 117 3.85 -5.81 28.35
CA ILE A 117 3.02 -6.46 27.34
C ILE A 117 2.73 -7.90 27.75
N PHE A 118 3.76 -8.64 28.19
CA PHE A 118 3.60 -10.03 28.58
C PHE A 118 2.90 -10.19 29.94
N SER A 119 3.22 -9.36 30.94
CA SER A 119 2.59 -9.45 32.26
C SER A 119 1.10 -9.10 32.23
N ASN A 120 0.72 -8.12 31.40
CA ASN A 120 -0.67 -7.69 31.25
C ASN A 120 -1.41 -8.44 30.13
N ASN A 121 -0.75 -9.39 29.47
CA ASN A 121 -1.31 -10.17 28.37
C ASN A 121 -1.88 -9.30 27.24
N TYR A 122 -1.22 -8.17 26.96
CA TYR A 122 -1.59 -7.28 25.87
C TYR A 122 -1.24 -7.89 24.52
N HIS A 123 -2.12 -7.69 23.54
CA HIS A 123 -1.88 -8.14 22.18
C HIS A 123 -1.00 -7.14 21.44
N LEU A 124 0.13 -7.61 20.89
CA LEU A 124 1.01 -6.83 20.02
C LEU A 124 1.29 -7.58 18.72
N LEU A 125 0.88 -6.95 17.61
CA LEU A 125 1.28 -7.34 16.26
C LEU A 125 2.31 -6.36 15.71
N ILE A 126 3.23 -6.86 14.88
CA ILE A 126 4.33 -6.10 14.30
C ILE A 126 4.26 -6.22 12.78
N LEU A 127 4.03 -5.08 12.11
CA LEU A 127 3.94 -4.99 10.66
C LEU A 127 5.34 -5.06 10.05
N SER A 128 5.57 -6.01 9.16
CA SER A 128 6.87 -6.48 8.69
C SER A 128 6.95 -6.49 7.18
N GLY A 129 8.02 -5.91 6.61
CA GLY A 129 8.19 -5.88 5.15
C GLY A 129 8.35 -7.26 4.51
N LEU A 130 8.96 -8.21 5.22
CA LEU A 130 9.13 -9.60 4.75
C LEU A 130 8.01 -10.52 5.22
N TYR A 131 7.58 -10.38 6.48
CA TYR A 131 6.64 -11.31 7.10
C TYR A 131 5.17 -10.88 6.99
N GLY A 132 4.91 -9.67 6.52
CA GLY A 132 3.56 -9.07 6.47
C GLY A 132 3.16 -8.59 7.85
N ILE A 133 2.68 -9.50 8.69
CA ILE A 133 2.36 -9.26 10.09
C ILE A 133 2.87 -10.44 10.93
N VAL A 134 3.39 -10.16 12.12
CA VAL A 134 3.86 -11.18 13.07
C VAL A 134 3.47 -10.83 14.49
N GLU A 135 3.35 -11.83 15.35
CA GLU A 135 3.26 -11.62 16.80
C GLU A 135 4.63 -11.33 17.41
N ALA A 136 4.63 -10.64 18.56
CA ALA A 136 5.86 -10.36 19.30
C ALA A 136 6.68 -11.63 19.59
N ASN A 137 6.04 -12.74 19.94
CA ASN A 137 6.70 -14.01 20.25
C ASN A 137 6.97 -14.90 19.02
N GLU A 138 6.49 -14.53 17.83
CA GLU A 138 6.75 -15.33 16.62
C GLU A 138 8.25 -15.29 16.30
N GLN A 139 8.83 -16.48 16.13
CA GLN A 139 10.21 -16.61 15.70
C GLN A 139 10.40 -16.11 14.27
N ILE A 140 11.45 -15.33 14.03
CA ILE A 140 11.80 -14.79 12.71
C ILE A 140 13.30 -14.87 12.46
N GLN A 141 13.69 -15.02 11.20
CA GLN A 141 15.08 -15.00 10.77
C GLN A 141 15.65 -13.57 10.74
N ASN A 142 16.97 -13.46 10.60
CA ASN A 142 17.58 -12.18 10.25
C ASN A 142 17.28 -11.82 8.80
N TYR A 143 16.87 -10.57 8.55
CA TYR A 143 16.61 -10.08 7.20
C TYR A 143 16.73 -8.55 7.16
N SER A 144 16.84 -7.98 5.97
CA SER A 144 16.60 -6.57 5.71
C SER A 144 15.58 -6.46 4.59
N CYS A 145 14.44 -5.85 4.89
CA CYS A 145 13.33 -5.67 3.95
C CYS A 145 12.54 -4.44 4.41
N PRO A 146 13.10 -3.23 4.28
CA PRO A 146 12.35 -2.02 4.57
C PRO A 146 11.19 -1.91 3.59
N ILE A 147 10.04 -1.43 4.06
CA ILE A 147 8.94 -1.09 3.17
C ILE A 147 9.26 0.29 2.60
N ASP A 148 9.78 0.31 1.38
CA ASP A 148 10.11 1.52 0.64
C ASP A 148 9.48 1.49 -0.77
N ASN A 149 9.64 2.59 -1.50
CA ASN A 149 9.13 2.77 -2.86
C ASN A 149 10.18 2.49 -3.95
N LYS A 150 11.41 2.07 -3.61
CA LYS A 150 12.55 2.08 -4.54
C LYS A 150 13.09 0.69 -4.89
N SER A 151 12.89 -0.30 -4.04
CA SER A 151 13.68 -1.55 -4.10
C SER A 151 12.87 -2.75 -4.59
N ILE A 152 11.67 -2.93 -4.03
CA ILE A 152 10.67 -3.94 -4.41
C ILE A 152 9.32 -3.26 -4.29
N ASN A 153 8.38 -3.56 -5.19
CA ASN A 153 7.01 -3.07 -5.06
C ASN A 153 6.24 -3.82 -3.96
N LEU A 154 6.74 -3.72 -2.72
CA LEU A 154 6.23 -4.42 -1.54
C LEU A 154 4.80 -3.98 -1.24
N LEU A 155 4.47 -2.70 -1.42
CA LEU A 155 3.08 -2.26 -1.23
C LEU A 155 2.15 -3.02 -2.17
N ASP A 156 2.49 -3.16 -3.45
CA ASP A 156 1.60 -3.86 -4.39
C ASP A 156 1.53 -5.35 -4.10
N ILE A 157 2.64 -5.98 -3.68
CA ILE A 157 2.64 -7.39 -3.27
C ILE A 157 1.75 -7.61 -2.04
N TRP A 158 1.80 -6.71 -1.05
CA TRP A 158 1.02 -6.85 0.18
C TRP A 158 -0.44 -6.39 0.05
N THR A 159 -0.72 -5.47 -0.87
CA THR A 159 -2.07 -4.91 -1.07
C THR A 159 -2.85 -5.57 -2.20
N SER A 160 -2.23 -6.37 -3.08
CA SER A 160 -2.94 -7.01 -4.21
C SER A 160 -4.15 -7.82 -3.75
N ASP A 161 -3.99 -8.54 -2.65
CA ASP A 161 -4.99 -9.45 -2.11
C ASP A 161 -5.39 -9.09 -0.66
N ASN A 162 -5.00 -7.90 -0.18
CA ASN A 162 -5.27 -7.42 1.19
C ASN A 162 -4.87 -8.41 2.30
N ILE A 163 -3.91 -9.32 2.06
CA ILE A 163 -3.60 -10.44 2.95
C ILE A 163 -3.21 -10.02 4.37
N ILE A 164 -2.59 -8.84 4.55
CA ILE A 164 -2.28 -8.30 5.88
C ILE A 164 -3.57 -7.96 6.64
N THR A 165 -4.54 -7.36 5.95
CA THR A 165 -5.85 -7.02 6.52
C THR A 165 -6.58 -8.29 6.94
N GLU A 166 -6.63 -9.30 6.06
CA GLU A 166 -7.24 -10.60 6.36
C GLU A 166 -6.56 -11.28 7.56
N ALA A 167 -5.23 -11.27 7.62
CA ALA A 167 -4.50 -11.87 8.73
C ALA A 167 -4.80 -11.19 10.07
N ILE A 168 -5.00 -9.87 10.09
CA ILE A 168 -5.41 -9.14 11.31
C ILE A 168 -6.85 -9.52 11.71
N ILE A 169 -7.76 -9.63 10.73
CA ILE A 169 -9.16 -10.00 10.98
C ILE A 169 -9.26 -11.42 11.53
N ASP A 170 -8.56 -12.38 10.94
CA ASP A 170 -8.51 -13.75 11.43
C ASP A 170 -7.92 -13.82 12.83
N TYR A 171 -6.85 -13.06 13.09
CA TYR A 171 -6.27 -12.97 14.42
C TYR A 171 -7.30 -12.51 15.46
N ILE A 172 -8.05 -11.44 15.15
CA ILE A 172 -9.11 -10.92 16.04
C ILE A 172 -10.18 -11.99 16.28
N LYS A 173 -10.71 -12.60 15.22
CA LYS A 173 -11.70 -13.69 15.30
C LYS A 173 -11.18 -14.88 16.10
N TYR A 174 -9.91 -15.22 15.96
CA TYR A 174 -9.28 -16.29 16.73
C TYR A 174 -9.28 -15.98 18.23
N GLN A 175 -8.96 -14.75 18.64
CA GLN A 175 -9.02 -14.35 20.05
C GLN A 175 -10.46 -14.41 20.59
N GLU A 176 -11.43 -13.99 19.79
CA GLU A 176 -12.85 -14.02 20.15
C GLU A 176 -13.37 -15.45 20.33
N ASN A 177 -13.13 -16.30 19.33
CA ASN A 177 -13.68 -17.65 19.31
C ASN A 177 -12.93 -18.61 20.23
N SER A 178 -11.59 -18.60 20.18
CA SER A 178 -10.77 -19.59 20.88
C SER A 178 -10.42 -19.18 22.30
N LYS A 179 -10.31 -17.87 22.57
CA LYS A 179 -9.91 -17.34 23.88
C LYS A 179 -11.03 -16.62 24.63
N LYS A 180 -12.20 -16.45 24.02
CA LYS A 180 -13.34 -15.71 24.59
C LYS A 180 -12.97 -14.26 24.97
N LYS A 181 -12.08 -13.66 24.17
CA LYS A 181 -11.56 -12.29 24.31
C LYS A 181 -11.98 -11.45 23.11
N LYS A 182 -12.69 -10.36 23.35
CA LYS A 182 -13.15 -9.43 22.31
C LYS A 182 -12.12 -8.33 22.10
N ILE A 183 -11.56 -8.21 20.90
CA ILE A 183 -10.70 -7.07 20.58
C ILE A 183 -11.58 -5.88 20.21
N SER A 184 -11.87 -5.02 21.19
CA SER A 184 -12.76 -3.86 21.00
C SER A 184 -12.04 -2.63 20.46
N LYS A 185 -10.73 -2.55 20.62
CA LYS A 185 -9.93 -1.38 20.21
C LYS A 185 -8.56 -1.75 19.68
N ILE A 186 -8.16 -1.07 18.60
CA ILE A 186 -6.86 -1.20 17.97
C ILE A 186 -6.13 0.14 18.04
N PHE A 187 -4.90 0.13 18.55
CA PHE A 187 -4.00 1.27 18.51
C PHE A 187 -2.95 1.06 17.42
N ASP A 188 -2.99 1.94 16.42
CA ASP A 188 -1.99 1.98 15.36
C ASP A 188 -0.82 2.89 15.78
N LEU A 189 0.28 2.24 16.14
CA LEU A 189 1.56 2.83 16.52
C LEU A 189 2.59 2.76 15.38
N THR A 190 2.14 2.53 14.14
CA THR A 190 3.08 2.40 13.02
C THR A 190 3.82 3.70 12.72
N GLY A 191 3.17 4.85 12.94
CA GLY A 191 3.77 6.18 12.82
C GLY A 191 4.26 6.57 11.42
N MET A 192 4.01 5.71 10.43
CA MET A 192 4.46 5.86 9.04
C MET A 192 3.32 5.57 8.07
N LYS A 193 3.05 6.49 7.15
CA LYS A 193 1.93 6.39 6.21
C LYS A 193 2.09 5.20 5.25
N ILE A 194 3.30 4.92 4.77
CA ILE A 194 3.55 3.75 3.91
C ILE A 194 3.20 2.41 4.60
N TYR A 195 3.33 2.33 5.93
CA TYR A 195 2.93 1.17 6.70
C TYR A 195 1.41 1.15 6.93
N ARG A 196 0.79 2.31 7.20
CA ARG A 196 -0.67 2.41 7.32
C ARG A 196 -1.40 2.03 6.04
N ASP A 197 -0.84 2.37 4.89
CA ASP A 197 -1.44 2.13 3.57
C ASP A 197 -1.46 0.62 3.19
N LEU A 198 -0.72 -0.23 3.90
CA LEU A 198 -0.76 -1.69 3.72
C LEU A 198 -2.04 -2.33 4.27
N ILE A 199 -2.77 -1.60 5.12
CA ILE A 199 -3.91 -2.13 5.87
C ILE A 199 -5.17 -1.38 5.45
N SER A 200 -6.21 -2.14 5.11
CA SER A 200 -7.55 -1.62 4.91
C SER A 200 -8.26 -1.48 6.25
N TRP A 201 -7.94 -0.40 6.98
CA TRP A 201 -8.45 -0.15 8.33
C TRP A 201 -9.98 -0.12 8.42
N ASP A 202 -10.65 0.48 7.44
CA ASP A 202 -12.12 0.52 7.41
C ASP A 202 -12.71 -0.89 7.30
N ASP A 203 -12.07 -1.80 6.56
CA ASP A 203 -12.53 -3.19 6.44
C ASP A 203 -12.40 -3.94 7.78
N ILE A 204 -11.30 -3.73 8.50
CA ILE A 204 -11.13 -4.27 9.87
C ILE A 204 -12.26 -3.77 10.76
N HIS A 205 -12.54 -2.46 10.76
CA HIS A 205 -13.61 -1.89 11.56
C HIS A 205 -14.97 -2.48 11.21
N LEU A 206 -15.30 -2.57 9.92
CA LEU A 206 -16.59 -3.09 9.44
C LEU A 206 -16.80 -4.56 9.81
N ARG A 207 -15.76 -5.39 9.69
CA ARG A 207 -15.87 -6.85 9.87
C ARG A 207 -15.69 -7.33 11.31
N THR A 208 -15.04 -6.54 12.16
CA THR A 208 -14.78 -6.90 13.57
C THR A 208 -15.51 -6.02 14.57
N GLY A 209 -15.96 -4.83 14.16
CA GLY A 209 -16.52 -3.83 15.07
C GLY A 209 -15.47 -3.12 15.95
N ALA A 210 -14.18 -3.46 15.83
CA ALA A 210 -13.13 -2.86 16.64
C ALA A 210 -12.97 -1.37 16.30
N SER A 211 -12.85 -0.51 17.32
CA SER A 211 -12.52 0.90 17.14
C SER A 211 -11.04 1.07 16.84
N ILE A 212 -10.68 1.79 15.79
CA ILE A 212 -9.30 2.01 15.39
C ILE A 212 -8.86 3.42 15.77
N LEU A 213 -7.73 3.53 16.47
CA LEU A 213 -7.10 4.80 16.87
C LEU A 213 -5.67 4.85 16.33
N HIS A 214 -5.47 5.71 15.34
CA HIS A 214 -4.17 6.06 14.79
C HIS A 214 -3.49 7.09 15.69
N VAL A 215 -2.26 6.81 16.11
CA VAL A 215 -1.47 7.69 16.96
C VAL A 215 -0.71 8.70 16.11
N PHE A 216 -0.74 9.97 16.51
CA PHE A 216 -0.01 11.06 15.87
C PHE A 216 0.74 11.89 16.90
N ASN A 217 1.89 12.42 16.51
CA ASN A 217 2.62 13.44 17.26
C ASN A 217 2.49 14.79 16.53
N LYS A 218 2.40 15.89 17.29
CA LYS A 218 2.16 17.22 16.73
C LYS A 218 3.32 17.76 15.91
N LYS A 219 4.56 17.43 16.28
CA LYS A 219 5.79 18.03 15.73
C LYS A 219 6.56 17.08 14.80
N LEU A 220 6.42 15.76 15.00
CA LEU A 220 7.19 14.74 14.30
C LEU A 220 6.27 13.78 13.53
N ALA A 221 6.70 13.40 12.32
CA ALA A 221 6.06 12.38 11.50
C ALA A 221 7.12 11.51 10.79
N GLY A 222 6.71 10.33 10.31
CA GLY A 222 7.57 9.41 9.58
C GLY A 222 8.75 8.91 10.41
N ASP A 223 9.91 8.78 9.75
CA ASP A 223 11.14 8.28 10.36
C ASP A 223 11.51 9.00 11.67
N GLY A 224 11.34 10.32 11.73
CA GLY A 224 11.64 11.12 12.92
C GLY A 224 10.76 10.80 14.12
N ALA A 225 9.54 10.30 13.90
CA ALA A 225 8.57 10.01 14.96
C ALA A 225 8.74 8.61 15.58
N ILE A 226 9.39 7.67 14.90
CA ILE A 226 9.42 6.25 15.31
C ILE A 226 9.96 6.06 16.74
N GLY A 227 11.03 6.79 17.10
CA GLY A 227 11.64 6.67 18.43
C GLY A 227 10.71 7.15 19.55
N ILE A 228 10.03 8.28 19.33
CA ILE A 228 9.11 8.80 20.34
C ILE A 228 7.83 7.96 20.45
N PHE A 229 7.38 7.31 19.37
CA PHE A 229 6.27 6.37 19.44
C PHE A 229 6.58 5.16 20.33
N GLY A 230 7.81 4.65 20.27
CA GLY A 230 8.29 3.58 21.17
C GLY A 230 8.24 4.01 22.64
N ARG A 231 8.67 5.25 22.95
CA ARG A 231 8.58 5.83 24.31
C ARG A 231 7.14 6.04 24.76
N PHE A 232 6.33 6.69 23.94
CA PHE A 232 4.92 6.93 24.24
C PHE A 232 4.18 5.62 24.49
N PHE A 233 4.48 4.56 23.72
CA PHE A 233 3.92 3.24 23.97
C PHE A 233 4.34 2.71 25.34
N ARG A 234 5.65 2.75 25.65
CA ARG A 234 6.22 2.27 26.93
C ARG A 234 5.70 3.03 28.16
N ASP A 235 5.80 4.35 28.14
CA ASP A 235 5.67 5.20 29.33
C ASP A 235 4.30 5.87 29.46
N TYR A 236 3.40 5.66 28.49
CA TYR A 236 2.03 6.14 28.60
C TYR A 236 1.04 5.01 28.39
N LEU A 237 0.97 4.43 27.18
CA LEU A 237 -0.07 3.45 26.85
C LEU A 237 0.04 2.17 27.68
N LEU A 238 1.25 1.64 27.89
CA LEU A 238 1.44 0.42 28.69
C LEU A 238 1.34 0.64 30.21
N LEU A 239 1.21 1.89 30.68
CA LEU A 239 0.89 2.20 32.07
C LEU A 239 -0.60 2.15 32.38
N LEU A 240 -1.43 2.34 31.36
CA LEU A 240 -2.89 2.34 31.50
C LEU A 240 -3.40 0.90 31.68
N SER A 241 -4.44 0.77 32.49
CA SER A 241 -5.22 -0.47 32.60
C SER A 241 -6.03 -0.74 31.32
N PRO A 242 -6.50 -1.98 31.12
CA PRO A 242 -7.37 -2.31 29.99
C PRO A 242 -8.60 -1.40 29.87
N ASP A 243 -9.27 -1.09 30.99
CA ASP A 243 -10.44 -0.23 31.01
C ASP A 243 -10.12 1.21 30.60
N GLU A 244 -8.98 1.75 31.06
CA GLU A 244 -8.51 3.09 30.67
C GLU A 244 -8.18 3.14 29.18
N LEU A 245 -7.50 2.12 28.65
CA LEU A 245 -7.22 2.00 27.22
C LEU A 245 -8.52 1.94 26.40
N LEU A 246 -9.51 1.17 26.86
CA LEU A 246 -10.84 1.10 26.25
C LEU A 246 -11.63 2.40 26.37
N ALA A 247 -11.35 3.24 27.37
CA ALA A 247 -11.97 4.55 27.53
C ALA A 247 -11.35 5.66 26.65
N LEU A 248 -10.11 5.50 26.15
CA LEU A 248 -9.45 6.51 25.31
C LEU A 248 -10.26 6.89 24.07
N LYS A 249 -10.44 8.20 23.82
CA LYS A 249 -11.24 8.75 22.73
C LYS A 249 -10.37 9.37 21.63
N PRO A 250 -10.85 9.43 20.37
CA PRO A 250 -10.18 10.21 19.33
C PRO A 250 -10.24 11.71 19.66
N LYS A 251 -9.29 12.47 19.12
CA LYS A 251 -9.10 13.92 19.33
C LYS A 251 -8.86 14.32 20.80
N THR A 252 -8.33 13.39 21.59
CA THR A 252 -7.80 13.70 22.91
C THR A 252 -6.33 14.06 22.76
N ASP A 253 -6.02 15.33 23.01
CA ASP A 253 -4.64 15.80 23.08
C ASP A 253 -4.01 15.30 24.39
N ILE A 254 -2.87 14.63 24.27
CA ILE A 254 -2.12 14.06 25.38
C ILE A 254 -0.77 14.75 25.43
N LEU A 255 -0.56 15.52 26.49
CA LEU A 255 0.77 16.04 26.81
C LEU A 255 1.60 14.90 27.38
N PHE A 256 2.65 14.52 26.66
CA PHE A 256 3.59 13.48 27.02
C PHE A 256 4.98 14.10 27.10
N GLU A 257 5.65 13.99 28.25
CA GLU A 257 6.89 14.73 28.52
C GLU A 257 6.69 16.27 28.34
N GLU A 258 7.64 17.10 28.76
CA GLU A 258 7.42 18.55 28.87
C GLU A 258 7.16 19.26 27.52
N ASN A 259 7.28 18.59 26.37
CA ASN A 259 7.24 19.24 25.05
C ASN A 259 6.59 18.44 23.92
N GLU A 260 6.04 17.25 24.18
CA GLU A 260 5.52 16.38 23.13
C GLU A 260 4.01 16.21 23.25
N LEU A 261 3.31 16.44 22.15
CA LEU A 261 1.85 16.36 22.12
C LEU A 261 1.43 15.24 21.18
N PHE A 262 0.66 14.31 21.73
CA PHE A 262 0.08 13.20 21.01
C PHE A 262 -1.43 13.37 20.86
N THR A 263 -2.00 12.78 19.82
CA THR A 263 -3.45 12.62 19.70
C THR A 263 -3.77 11.28 19.06
N PHE A 264 -4.98 10.82 19.33
CA PHE A 264 -5.60 9.72 18.60
C PHE A 264 -6.54 10.25 17.52
N SER A 265 -6.62 9.56 16.38
CA SER A 265 -7.59 9.84 15.32
C SER A 265 -8.16 8.56 14.76
N ARG A 266 -9.40 8.61 14.28
CA ARG A 266 -9.99 7.53 13.47
C ARG A 266 -9.59 7.61 12.00
N LYS A 267 -9.00 8.73 11.58
CA LYS A 267 -8.48 8.92 10.23
C LYS A 267 -7.01 8.53 10.18
N THR A 268 -6.61 7.92 9.08
CA THR A 268 -5.22 7.54 8.78
C THR A 268 -4.30 8.73 8.52
N ASN A 269 -4.88 9.87 8.15
CA ASN A 269 -4.18 11.15 8.00
C ASN A 269 -4.17 11.94 9.32
N PRO A 270 -3.08 12.69 9.59
CA PRO A 270 -2.98 13.51 10.78
C PRO A 270 -4.08 14.60 10.81
N PRO A 271 -4.47 15.08 12.00
CA PRO A 271 -5.33 16.26 12.10
C PRO A 271 -4.66 17.48 11.46
N LYS A 272 -5.48 18.44 10.97
CA LYS A 272 -4.97 19.67 10.35
C LYS A 272 -4.03 20.40 11.32
N GLY A 273 -2.85 20.81 10.82
CA GLY A 273 -1.84 21.53 11.59
C GLY A 273 -0.93 20.63 12.45
N TRP A 274 -1.06 19.31 12.35
CA TRP A 274 -0.13 18.35 12.92
C TRP A 274 0.92 17.96 11.89
N ALA A 275 2.06 17.46 12.37
CA ALA A 275 3.12 16.95 11.50
C ALA A 275 2.57 15.88 10.55
N GLU A 276 2.88 16.05 9.28
CA GLU A 276 2.57 15.13 8.21
C GLU A 276 3.89 14.72 7.57
N GLU A 277 4.01 13.46 7.21
CA GLU A 277 5.15 13.04 6.41
C GLU A 277 5.11 13.80 5.09
N SER A 278 6.24 14.38 4.71
CA SER A 278 6.47 14.86 3.35
C SER A 278 6.61 13.66 2.40
N VAL A 279 5.66 12.72 2.41
CA VAL A 279 5.66 11.65 1.43
C VAL A 279 5.25 12.30 0.12
N ARG A 280 6.23 12.81 -0.62
CA ARG A 280 6.17 12.71 -2.07
C ARG A 280 6.17 11.22 -2.36
N TYR A 281 4.98 10.63 -2.37
CA TYR A 281 4.80 9.35 -3.00
C TYR A 281 5.14 9.60 -4.47
N GLU A 282 6.35 9.23 -4.88
CA GLU A 282 6.65 8.92 -6.28
C GLU A 282 5.87 7.66 -6.74
N ARG A 283 4.66 7.44 -6.21
CA ARG A 283 3.65 6.53 -6.75
C ARG A 283 2.66 7.25 -7.65
N ASP A 284 2.64 8.59 -7.66
CA ASP A 284 1.78 9.36 -8.56
C ASP A 284 2.51 9.84 -9.81
N ILE A 285 3.75 10.31 -9.68
CA ILE A 285 4.40 11.01 -10.80
C ILE A 285 4.93 10.03 -11.86
N SER A 286 5.51 8.88 -11.48
CA SER A 286 6.00 7.92 -12.47
C SER A 286 4.86 7.25 -13.22
N ASP A 287 3.76 6.91 -12.54
CA ASP A 287 2.61 6.26 -13.15
C ASP A 287 1.86 7.22 -14.08
N LEU A 288 1.62 8.45 -13.63
CA LEU A 288 1.08 9.50 -14.50
C LEU A 288 2.04 9.79 -15.65
N HIS A 289 3.35 9.94 -15.40
CA HIS A 289 4.34 10.16 -16.45
C HIS A 289 4.37 9.01 -17.47
N ASN A 290 4.26 7.76 -17.03
CA ASN A 290 4.21 6.58 -17.88
C ASN A 290 2.89 6.51 -18.68
N ILE A 291 1.76 6.91 -18.07
CA ILE A 291 0.47 7.06 -18.75
C ILE A 291 0.58 8.15 -19.83
N PHE A 292 1.17 9.31 -19.51
CA PHE A 292 1.39 10.41 -20.44
C PHE A 292 2.34 10.04 -21.57
N LEU A 293 3.44 9.37 -21.27
CA LEU A 293 4.40 8.90 -22.25
C LEU A 293 3.75 7.89 -23.20
N SER A 294 2.96 6.96 -22.67
CA SER A 294 2.20 5.99 -23.47
C SER A 294 1.16 6.66 -24.37
N TYR A 295 0.47 7.69 -23.87
CA TYR A 295 -0.44 8.50 -24.66
C TYR A 295 0.28 9.27 -25.78
N LYS A 296 1.40 9.93 -25.45
CA LYS A 296 2.22 10.67 -26.42
C LYS A 296 2.76 9.77 -27.53
N LEU A 297 3.21 8.56 -27.18
CA LEU A 297 3.66 7.56 -28.16
C LEU A 297 2.51 7.09 -29.06
N ALA A 298 1.30 6.92 -28.52
CA ALA A 298 0.14 6.57 -29.31
C ALA A 298 -0.29 7.70 -30.27
N ASP A 299 -0.19 8.95 -29.84
CA ASP A 299 -0.44 10.16 -30.65
C ASP A 299 0.57 10.29 -31.81
N GLU A 300 1.86 10.11 -31.53
CA GLU A 300 2.89 10.14 -32.58
C GLU A 300 2.69 9.02 -33.62
N LYS A 301 2.27 7.82 -33.19
CA LYS A 301 1.92 6.75 -34.12
C LYS A 301 0.70 7.08 -34.97
N LEU A 302 -0.27 7.82 -34.43
CA LEU A 302 -1.41 8.29 -35.20
C LEU A 302 -0.99 9.31 -36.26
N LYS A 303 -0.16 10.29 -35.89
CA LYS A 303 0.39 11.27 -36.86
C LYS A 303 1.15 10.57 -37.98
N ASN A 304 1.95 9.55 -37.65
CA ASN A 304 2.65 8.73 -38.64
C ASN A 304 1.67 7.95 -39.53
N ALA A 305 0.59 7.38 -38.97
CA ALA A 305 -0.44 6.72 -39.78
C ALA A 305 -1.09 7.66 -40.79
N ILE A 306 -1.41 8.90 -40.39
CA ILE A 306 -1.96 9.92 -41.29
C ILE A 306 -0.96 10.26 -42.40
N ARG A 307 0.32 10.42 -42.05
CA ARG A 307 1.39 10.66 -43.04
C ARG A 307 1.51 9.49 -44.03
N TYR A 308 1.52 8.25 -43.56
CA TYR A 308 1.58 7.06 -44.41
C TYR A 308 0.36 6.92 -45.31
N HIS A 309 -0.82 7.36 -44.85
CA HIS A 309 -2.00 7.43 -45.69
C HIS A 309 -1.82 8.43 -46.85
N GLN A 310 -1.30 9.62 -46.54
CA GLN A 310 -1.03 10.67 -47.55
C GLN A 310 0.04 10.27 -48.57
N THR A 311 1.00 9.41 -48.19
CA THR A 311 2.06 8.91 -49.07
C THR A 311 1.73 7.59 -49.77
N GLY A 312 0.54 7.01 -49.53
CA GLY A 312 0.13 5.73 -50.13
C GLY A 312 0.81 4.49 -49.52
N GLU A 313 1.49 4.63 -48.39
CA GLU A 313 2.22 3.56 -47.69
C GLU A 313 1.30 2.75 -46.76
N HIS A 314 0.30 2.09 -47.33
CA HIS A 314 -0.80 1.45 -46.59
C HIS A 314 -0.38 0.39 -45.55
N ASP A 315 0.69 -0.37 -45.81
CA ASP A 315 1.20 -1.36 -44.85
C ASP A 315 1.85 -0.72 -43.62
N GLN A 316 2.52 0.42 -43.80
CA GLN A 316 3.14 1.17 -42.71
C GLN A 316 2.06 1.91 -41.89
N MET A 317 1.05 2.46 -42.58
CA MET A 317 -0.14 3.03 -41.97
C MET A 317 -0.81 2.01 -41.04
N LYS A 318 -1.07 0.79 -41.51
CA LYS A 318 -1.71 -0.27 -40.70
C LYS A 318 -0.92 -0.60 -39.44
N LYS A 319 0.39 -0.82 -39.56
CA LYS A 319 1.26 -1.10 -38.40
C LYS A 319 1.27 0.04 -37.37
N ALA A 320 1.22 1.28 -37.84
CA ALA A 320 1.15 2.46 -36.98
C ALA A 320 -0.17 2.52 -36.22
N VAL A 321 -1.31 2.28 -36.87
CA VAL A 321 -2.65 2.23 -36.24
C VAL A 321 -2.75 1.11 -35.21
N ASP A 322 -2.36 -0.12 -35.57
CA ASP A 322 -2.47 -1.29 -34.68
C ASP A 322 -1.63 -1.09 -33.40
N SER A 323 -0.38 -0.65 -33.58
CA SER A 323 0.54 -0.49 -32.47
C SER A 323 0.28 0.78 -31.63
N GLY A 324 -0.36 1.80 -32.20
CA GLY A 324 -0.87 2.97 -31.47
C GLY A 324 -2.09 2.59 -30.62
N SER A 325 -3.05 1.88 -31.21
CA SER A 325 -4.27 1.41 -30.53
C SER A 325 -3.97 0.54 -29.32
N GLN A 326 -2.99 -0.36 -29.43
CA GLN A 326 -2.57 -1.20 -28.33
C GLN A 326 -1.92 -0.39 -27.19
N GLN A 327 -1.12 0.63 -27.51
CA GLN A 327 -0.50 1.50 -26.50
C GLN A 327 -1.54 2.37 -25.80
N LEU A 328 -2.51 2.88 -26.56
CA LEU A 328 -3.61 3.69 -26.04
C LEU A 328 -4.52 2.89 -25.10
N GLY A 329 -4.85 1.64 -25.47
CA GLY A 329 -5.62 0.74 -24.60
C GLY A 329 -4.92 0.47 -23.26
N LYS A 330 -3.60 0.24 -23.29
CA LYS A 330 -2.79 0.09 -22.07
C LYS A 330 -2.76 1.36 -21.22
N ALA A 331 -2.59 2.52 -21.85
CA ALA A 331 -2.59 3.81 -21.15
C ALA A 331 -3.93 4.08 -20.46
N PHE A 332 -5.04 3.79 -21.14
CA PHE A 332 -6.38 3.95 -20.58
C PHE A 332 -6.66 2.98 -19.42
N GLU A 333 -6.27 1.71 -19.56
CA GLU A 333 -6.40 0.74 -18.46
C GLU A 333 -5.61 1.17 -17.22
N SER A 334 -4.37 1.65 -17.41
CA SER A 334 -3.54 2.17 -16.32
C SER A 334 -4.15 3.41 -15.68
N ALA A 335 -4.64 4.37 -16.49
CA ALA A 335 -5.31 5.57 -16.00
C ALA A 335 -6.59 5.25 -15.21
N LEU A 336 -7.37 4.27 -15.66
CA LEU A 336 -8.59 3.84 -14.98
C LEU A 336 -8.29 3.14 -13.65
N LYS A 337 -7.29 2.25 -13.62
CA LYS A 337 -6.82 1.61 -12.37
C LYS A 337 -6.33 2.65 -11.38
N HIS A 338 -5.62 3.66 -11.88
CA HIS A 338 -5.10 4.75 -11.07
C HIS A 338 -6.23 5.64 -10.51
N TYR A 339 -7.20 6.04 -11.35
CA TYR A 339 -8.40 6.77 -10.95
C TYR A 339 -9.23 6.04 -9.88
N LEU A 340 -9.48 4.74 -10.08
CA LEU A 340 -10.28 3.92 -9.15
C LEU A 340 -9.56 3.65 -7.82
N LYS A 341 -8.22 3.68 -7.80
CA LYS A 341 -7.44 3.62 -6.55
C LYS A 341 -7.55 4.91 -5.72
N ILE A 342 -7.78 6.05 -6.37
CA ILE A 342 -7.98 7.35 -5.72
C ILE A 342 -9.40 7.46 -5.12
N ASP A 343 -10.41 6.86 -5.75
CA ASP A 343 -11.81 6.95 -5.32
C ASP A 343 -12.26 5.74 -4.45
N LYS A 344 -11.70 5.63 -3.25
CA LYS A 344 -12.03 4.55 -2.27
C LYS A 344 -13.45 4.61 -1.67
N ASN A 345 -14.29 5.59 -2.05
CA ASN A 345 -15.63 5.76 -1.48
C ASN A 345 -16.77 5.10 -2.28
N ASN A 346 -16.49 4.35 -3.36
CA ASN A 346 -17.55 3.86 -4.26
C ASN A 346 -17.34 2.44 -4.83
N GLN A 347 -17.02 1.47 -3.96
CA GLN A 347 -16.68 0.09 -4.36
C GLN A 347 -17.85 -0.86 -4.70
N GLU A 348 -19.09 -0.40 -4.89
CA GLU A 348 -20.16 -1.24 -5.49
C GLU A 348 -20.24 -1.13 -7.03
N GLY A 349 -19.20 -0.57 -7.66
CA GLY A 349 -19.30 0.00 -8.98
C GLY A 349 -18.69 -0.77 -10.16
N LEU A 350 -17.96 -1.88 -10.01
CA LEU A 350 -17.14 -2.34 -11.16
C LEU A 350 -18.01 -2.78 -12.36
N GLY A 351 -19.11 -3.50 -12.10
CA GLY A 351 -20.11 -3.85 -13.11
C GLY A 351 -21.07 -2.71 -13.42
N SER A 352 -21.47 -1.92 -12.41
CA SER A 352 -22.50 -0.89 -12.55
C SER A 352 -21.99 0.43 -13.13
N TYR A 353 -20.70 0.79 -13.02
CA TYR A 353 -20.13 1.97 -13.69
C TYR A 353 -19.93 1.72 -15.18
N ILE A 354 -19.42 0.53 -15.56
CA ILE A 354 -19.36 0.16 -16.99
C ILE A 354 -20.78 0.10 -17.58
N TYR A 355 -21.79 -0.29 -16.80
CA TYR A 355 -23.19 -0.38 -17.24
C TYR A 355 -23.97 0.96 -17.19
N LYS A 356 -23.80 1.78 -16.14
CA LYS A 356 -24.42 3.12 -16.01
C LYS A 356 -23.76 4.15 -16.92
N PHE A 357 -22.46 4.03 -17.21
CA PHE A 357 -21.80 4.87 -18.22
C PHE A 357 -22.26 4.51 -19.65
N LYS A 358 -22.55 3.21 -19.91
CA LYS A 358 -23.24 2.73 -21.13
C LYS A 358 -24.66 3.31 -21.27
N GLU A 359 -25.39 3.45 -20.17
CA GLU A 359 -26.78 3.96 -20.20
C GLU A 359 -26.91 5.49 -20.08
N SER A 360 -25.87 6.19 -19.62
CA SER A 360 -25.96 7.62 -19.30
C SER A 360 -26.44 8.46 -20.48
N GLN A 361 -27.28 9.47 -20.21
CA GLN A 361 -27.77 10.45 -21.20
C GLN A 361 -26.67 11.40 -21.72
N PHE A 362 -25.42 11.21 -21.28
CA PHE A 362 -24.27 12.08 -21.57
C PHE A 362 -23.51 11.69 -22.84
N LEU A 363 -23.93 10.64 -23.54
CA LEU A 363 -23.35 10.18 -24.79
C LEU A 363 -24.38 10.34 -25.90
N SER A 364 -23.95 10.90 -27.03
CA SER A 364 -24.79 10.91 -28.22
C SER A 364 -25.07 9.46 -28.67
N PRO A 365 -26.19 9.19 -29.35
CA PRO A 365 -26.45 7.86 -29.90
C PRO A 365 -25.32 7.29 -30.78
N LEU A 366 -24.50 8.17 -31.38
CA LEU A 366 -23.31 7.80 -32.15
C LEU A 366 -22.20 7.19 -31.26
N ASP A 367 -21.99 7.75 -30.07
CA ASP A 367 -20.93 7.33 -29.14
C ASP A 367 -21.26 5.98 -28.47
N LYS A 368 -22.57 5.72 -28.26
CA LYS A 368 -23.07 4.44 -27.74
C LYS A 368 -22.86 3.30 -28.74
N ASN A 369 -23.08 3.55 -30.03
CA ASN A 369 -22.85 2.56 -31.10
C ASN A 369 -21.35 2.29 -31.33
N ARG A 370 -20.48 3.30 -31.18
CA ARG A 370 -19.02 3.14 -31.30
C ARG A 370 -18.42 2.28 -30.19
N LEU A 371 -18.85 2.45 -28.94
CA LEU A 371 -18.44 1.60 -27.81
C LEU A 371 -18.85 0.12 -27.99
N PHE A 372 -20.00 -0.14 -28.59
CA PHE A 372 -20.44 -1.50 -28.94
C PHE A 372 -19.54 -2.14 -30.00
N PHE A 373 -19.08 -1.34 -30.97
CA PHE A 373 -18.15 -1.75 -32.01
C PHE A 373 -16.77 -2.14 -31.45
N TYR A 374 -16.25 -1.41 -30.46
CA TYR A 374 -14.93 -1.69 -29.87
C TYR A 374 -14.84 -3.01 -29.09
N SER A 375 -15.94 -3.52 -28.52
CA SER A 375 -15.97 -4.87 -27.93
C SER A 375 -16.02 -6.01 -28.97
N SER A 376 -16.31 -5.70 -30.23
CA SER A 376 -16.45 -6.66 -31.33
C SER A 376 -15.30 -6.64 -32.34
N ILE A 377 -14.25 -5.81 -32.12
CA ILE A 377 -12.97 -5.89 -32.84
C ILE A 377 -12.13 -7.07 -32.31
N ARG A 378 -12.71 -8.26 -32.38
CA ARG A 378 -11.98 -9.52 -32.34
C ARG A 378 -12.25 -10.40 -33.56
N ASN A 379 -13.21 -10.04 -34.43
CA ASN A 379 -13.49 -10.78 -35.65
C ASN A 379 -14.33 -9.93 -36.62
N LYS A 380 -13.69 -9.24 -37.58
CA LYS A 380 -14.21 -8.99 -38.95
C LYS A 380 -13.21 -8.17 -39.77
N ALA A 381 -12.68 -8.80 -40.81
CA ALA A 381 -11.65 -8.26 -41.71
C ALA A 381 -12.22 -7.47 -42.90
N SER A 382 -13.27 -6.65 -42.72
CA SER A 382 -13.94 -6.01 -43.86
C SER A 382 -14.51 -4.61 -43.59
N HIS A 383 -13.89 -3.82 -42.71
CA HIS A 383 -14.25 -2.41 -42.56
C HIS A 383 -13.15 -1.52 -43.16
N ASP A 384 -13.59 -0.54 -43.95
CA ASP A 384 -12.77 0.42 -44.68
C ASP A 384 -11.77 1.11 -43.73
N TYR A 385 -10.48 1.11 -44.10
CA TYR A 385 -9.38 1.56 -43.23
C TYR A 385 -9.50 3.04 -42.87
N TYR A 386 -10.14 3.83 -43.74
CA TYR A 386 -10.43 5.24 -43.49
C TYR A 386 -11.36 5.43 -42.28
N THR A 387 -12.37 4.56 -42.15
CA THR A 387 -13.30 4.58 -41.01
C THR A 387 -12.59 4.19 -39.71
N GLN A 388 -11.69 3.20 -39.74
CA GLN A 388 -10.88 2.82 -38.58
C GLN A 388 -9.94 3.95 -38.13
N LEU A 389 -9.33 4.67 -39.07
CA LEU A 389 -8.48 5.83 -38.79
C LEU A 389 -9.29 6.99 -38.18
N MET A 390 -10.49 7.27 -38.71
CA MET A 390 -11.38 8.32 -38.20
C MET A 390 -11.96 7.98 -36.82
N ASP A 391 -12.30 6.72 -36.57
CA ASP A 391 -12.75 6.25 -35.26
C ASP A 391 -11.60 6.28 -34.23
N TYR A 392 -10.38 5.93 -34.65
CA TYR A 392 -9.18 6.02 -33.82
C TYR A 392 -8.80 7.49 -33.50
N CYS A 393 -8.89 8.41 -34.47
CA CYS A 393 -8.75 9.86 -34.24
C CYS A 393 -9.79 10.38 -33.24
N GLY A 394 -11.05 9.94 -33.36
CA GLY A 394 -12.12 10.27 -32.42
C GLY A 394 -11.84 9.74 -31.00
N PHE A 395 -11.34 8.51 -30.89
CA PHE A 395 -10.99 7.90 -29.61
C PHE A 395 -9.75 8.54 -28.95
N VAL A 396 -8.75 8.94 -29.73
CA VAL A 396 -7.59 9.70 -29.23
C VAL A 396 -8.01 11.08 -28.73
N GLN A 397 -8.90 11.78 -29.44
CA GLN A 397 -9.47 13.05 -28.97
C GLN A 397 -10.32 12.85 -27.70
N TYR A 398 -11.10 11.77 -27.63
CA TYR A 398 -11.88 11.40 -26.45
C TYR A 398 -10.99 11.14 -25.21
N ILE A 399 -9.92 10.36 -25.37
CA ILE A 399 -8.95 10.13 -24.29
C ILE A 399 -8.21 11.41 -23.94
N ARG A 400 -7.87 12.26 -24.91
CA ARG A 400 -7.30 13.60 -24.64
C ARG A 400 -8.22 14.40 -23.73
N HIS A 401 -9.51 14.42 -24.05
CA HIS A 401 -10.51 15.19 -23.33
C HIS A 401 -10.76 14.62 -21.93
N PHE A 402 -10.77 13.28 -21.79
CA PHE A 402 -10.83 12.60 -20.50
C PHE A 402 -9.60 12.90 -19.64
N LEU A 403 -8.39 12.80 -20.20
CA LEU A 403 -7.14 13.09 -19.50
C LEU A 403 -7.03 14.57 -19.11
N ILE A 404 -7.45 15.51 -19.96
CA ILE A 404 -7.50 16.94 -19.62
C ILE A 404 -8.48 17.20 -18.45
N LYS A 405 -9.68 16.58 -18.48
CA LYS A 405 -10.64 16.71 -17.38
C LYS A 405 -10.16 16.05 -16.10
N TYR A 406 -9.50 14.90 -16.21
CA TYR A 406 -8.87 14.20 -15.09
C TYR A 406 -7.71 15.00 -14.50
N LEU A 407 -6.85 15.59 -15.33
CA LEU A 407 -5.78 16.48 -14.91
C LEU A 407 -6.32 17.74 -14.21
N LYS A 408 -7.44 18.28 -14.68
CA LYS A 408 -8.10 19.42 -14.04
C LYS A 408 -8.69 19.03 -12.67
N PHE A 409 -9.27 17.84 -12.56
CA PHE A 409 -9.70 17.30 -11.27
C PHE A 409 -8.52 17.06 -10.32
N ALA A 410 -7.42 16.48 -10.81
CA ALA A 410 -6.19 16.25 -10.06
C ALA A 410 -5.52 17.58 -9.68
N SER A 411 -5.58 18.61 -10.54
CA SER A 411 -5.04 19.95 -10.26
C SER A 411 -5.79 20.66 -9.15
N ASP A 412 -7.09 20.44 -9.06
CA ASP A 412 -7.95 21.06 -8.06
C ASP A 412 -7.90 20.32 -6.70
N THR A 413 -7.38 19.08 -6.68
CA THR A 413 -7.27 18.23 -5.48
C THR A 413 -5.85 18.02 -4.96
N LEU A 414 -4.82 18.33 -5.75
CA LEU A 414 -3.40 18.24 -5.36
C LEU A 414 -2.77 19.65 -5.27
N PRO A 415 -1.99 19.96 -4.21
CA PRO A 415 -1.32 21.25 -4.12
C PRO A 415 -0.12 21.30 -5.09
N ASN A 416 -0.23 22.17 -6.10
CA ASN A 416 0.74 22.46 -7.19
C ASN A 416 0.80 21.51 -8.40
N PRO A 417 -0.11 21.70 -9.37
CA PRO A 417 -0.11 21.04 -10.68
C PRO A 417 0.53 21.88 -11.81
N ILE A 418 0.82 23.17 -11.58
CA ILE A 418 0.98 24.17 -12.65
C ILE A 418 2.36 24.13 -13.34
N ASP A 419 3.42 23.64 -12.69
CA ASP A 419 4.76 23.65 -13.29
C ASP A 419 4.96 22.63 -14.43
N TYR A 420 4.00 21.72 -14.67
CA TYR A 420 4.08 20.71 -15.72
C TYR A 420 3.25 21.04 -16.97
N LEU A 421 2.52 22.15 -16.97
CA LEU A 421 1.65 22.60 -18.07
C LEU A 421 2.28 23.73 -18.91
N GLN A 422 3.57 23.63 -19.25
CA GLN A 422 4.06 24.35 -20.44
C GLN A 422 3.52 23.65 -21.69
N ILE A 423 2.23 23.83 -21.93
CA ILE A 423 1.60 23.66 -23.22
C ILE A 423 2.24 24.73 -24.11
N PRO A 424 2.94 24.38 -25.21
CA PRO A 424 3.36 25.37 -26.18
C PRO A 424 2.11 26.13 -26.63
N PRO A 425 2.11 27.47 -26.66
CA PRO A 425 0.95 28.21 -27.12
C PRO A 425 0.54 27.71 -28.52
N ASP A 426 -0.77 27.63 -28.74
CA ASP A 426 -1.37 27.31 -30.03
C ASP A 426 -0.82 28.27 -31.09
N HIS A 427 0.20 27.83 -31.85
CA HIS A 427 0.55 28.44 -33.12
C HIS A 427 -0.51 28.02 -34.12
N ASN A 428 -1.70 28.61 -34.03
CA ASN A 428 -2.73 28.67 -35.07
C ASN A 428 -3.82 29.68 -34.69
N LYS A 429 -3.39 30.89 -34.33
CA LYS A 429 -4.22 32.10 -34.41
C LYS A 429 -3.36 33.25 -34.92
N GLU A 430 -3.36 33.35 -36.25
CA GLU A 430 -3.00 34.47 -37.15
C GLU A 430 -2.81 33.78 -38.52
N GLU A 431 -3.47 34.11 -39.63
CA GLU A 431 -4.29 35.24 -40.07
C GLU A 431 -5.18 34.78 -41.25
N ASP A 432 -6.23 35.57 -41.50
CA ASP A 432 -7.16 35.65 -42.64
C ASP A 432 -8.31 34.62 -42.79
#